data_AF-A0AAD4BCH4-F1
#
_entry.id   AF-A0AAD4BCH4-F1
#
_cell.length_a   1.000
_cell.length_b   1.000
_cell.length_c   1.000
_cell.angle_alpha   90.00
_cell.angle_beta   90.00
_cell.angle_gamma   90.00
#
_symmetry.space_group_name_H-M   'P 1'
#
loop_
_entity.id
_entity.type
_entity.pdbx_description
1 polymer ?
#
loop_
_entity_poly.entity_id
_entity_poly.type
_entity_poly.pdbx_seq_one_letter_code
_entity_poly.pdbx_strand_id
1 'polypeptide(L)'
;MPQASLKRRRHRKPKPGAFFELNLDVLFLIAEYLHPKDLLSLSRTCQSLRELLMDKSSTFVWKTARRQVDGLPACPPDLTEQDYADLVFDAHCHMCGRRVRTVLWYIRRRYCADCKVENLVDLESCDKIIRANNVLATEELKIDKKDTSWVDVAQMESFLNEYDASFDKKQFLDDRKKQYYTISMYMCACESWQDERERERRRNLERLRREREQSIFERLKEHGYGPKIEYFGQPEFQSSYKSAFRSSKLLTDKVWGKMWPEWLVIMEAFRSRRLKEDVYPQRRHLLAIEYKNYVTQPSLDTPSFDLLPRVVDIARLPPFKDIIEDPEATPMDGKPFASAFAQLPAFVGDWKKKLDLELTELVKIPSCFSCSEELTGGRVVPSGNASSTKSSQTSTKLQLACALFCKANNIFAYPEVFSMCHRYSSNSEDNPVGPIVNKLYITFMEEAACIIHVCGLDPNVATVDDMDRRNARLRCLWDAPKSFNLVMNWRNVLAGKEHFPRAKSLNLVLGLLEPRLTLCGHGW
;
A
#
# COMPACT_ATOMS: atom_id res chain seq x y z
N MET A 1 46.11 28.54 -55.92
CA MET A 1 46.30 28.64 -54.45
C MET A 1 46.85 27.31 -53.93
N PRO A 2 47.96 27.30 -53.17
CA PRO A 2 48.66 26.08 -52.82
C PRO A 2 48.02 25.36 -51.62
N GLN A 3 48.04 24.02 -51.66
CA GLN A 3 47.61 23.13 -50.59
C GLN A 3 48.54 23.25 -49.38
N ALA A 4 47.98 23.59 -48.21
CA ALA A 4 48.72 23.64 -46.96
C ALA A 4 48.96 22.22 -46.41
N SER A 5 50.23 21.80 -46.38
CA SER A 5 50.69 20.58 -45.75
C SER A 5 50.49 20.61 -44.23
N LEU A 6 49.68 19.70 -43.69
CA LEU A 6 49.55 19.47 -42.25
C LEU A 6 50.88 18.90 -41.70
N LYS A 7 51.67 19.74 -41.04
CA LYS A 7 52.87 19.32 -40.30
C LYS A 7 52.43 18.40 -39.13
N ARG A 8 52.84 17.13 -39.19
CA ARG A 8 52.77 16.20 -38.05
C ARG A 8 53.50 16.82 -36.85
N ARG A 9 52.77 17.08 -35.76
CA ARG A 9 53.36 17.42 -34.46
C ARG A 9 54.26 16.26 -34.03
N ARG A 10 55.57 16.50 -33.92
CA ARG A 10 56.51 15.58 -33.27
C ARG A 10 56.04 15.34 -31.83
N HIS A 11 55.68 14.11 -31.48
CA HIS A 11 55.54 13.70 -30.09
C HIS A 11 56.86 13.98 -29.37
N ARG A 12 56.88 14.97 -28.45
CA ARG A 12 57.94 15.06 -27.45
C ARG A 12 57.83 13.80 -26.60
N LYS A 13 58.86 12.94 -26.62
CA LYS A 13 59.00 11.87 -25.63
C LYS A 13 58.94 12.52 -24.24
N PRO A 14 58.10 12.04 -23.31
CA PRO A 14 58.13 12.56 -21.95
C PRO A 14 59.53 12.29 -21.38
N LYS A 15 60.14 13.30 -20.77
CA LYS A 15 61.34 13.08 -19.95
C LYS A 15 60.96 12.13 -18.82
N PRO A 16 61.82 11.17 -18.43
CA PRO A 16 61.59 10.39 -17.21
C PRO A 16 61.30 11.38 -16.07
N GLY A 17 60.19 11.17 -15.34
CA GLY A 17 59.88 12.04 -14.22
C GLY A 17 60.96 11.95 -13.15
N ALA A 18 61.17 13.02 -12.37
CA ALA A 18 62.15 13.11 -11.29
C ALA A 18 62.15 11.93 -10.30
N PHE A 19 61.06 11.15 -10.24
CA PHE A 19 60.95 9.91 -9.47
C PHE A 19 61.97 8.84 -9.89
N PHE A 20 62.29 8.72 -11.19
CA PHE A 20 63.28 7.74 -11.70
C PHE A 20 64.73 8.23 -11.58
N GLU A 21 64.92 9.47 -11.13
CA GLU A 21 66.25 10.06 -10.85
C GLU A 21 66.69 9.81 -9.39
N LEU A 22 65.80 9.27 -8.55
CA LEU A 22 66.10 8.87 -7.18
C LEU A 22 66.95 7.59 -7.14
N ASN A 23 67.89 7.51 -6.20
CA ASN A 23 68.60 6.26 -5.92
C ASN A 23 67.63 5.21 -5.34
N LEU A 24 67.89 3.92 -5.60
CA LEU A 24 67.07 2.79 -5.17
C LEU A 24 66.80 2.79 -3.67
N ASP A 25 67.76 3.21 -2.84
CA ASP A 25 67.59 3.29 -1.38
C ASP A 25 66.44 4.23 -0.98
N VAL A 26 66.34 5.39 -1.65
CA VAL A 26 65.26 6.38 -1.39
C VAL A 26 63.93 5.86 -1.92
N LEU A 27 63.95 5.17 -3.08
CA LEU A 27 62.75 4.55 -3.63
C LEU A 27 62.21 3.45 -2.72
N PHE A 28 63.09 2.62 -2.16
CA PHE A 28 62.69 1.59 -1.19
C PHE A 28 62.21 2.18 0.12
N LEU A 29 62.86 3.24 0.63
CA LEU A 29 62.37 3.95 1.81
C LEU A 29 60.94 4.47 1.58
N ILE A 30 60.66 5.11 0.44
CA ILE A 30 59.30 5.56 0.10
C ILE A 30 58.34 4.37 0.01
N ALA A 31 58.75 3.29 -0.67
CA ALA A 31 57.93 2.11 -0.89
C ALA A 31 57.60 1.38 0.42
N GLU A 32 58.50 1.38 1.40
CA GLU A 32 58.26 0.79 2.72
C GLU A 32 57.12 1.49 3.47
N TYR A 33 56.86 2.78 3.24
CA TYR A 33 55.73 3.50 3.86
C TYR A 33 54.41 3.35 3.10
N LEU A 34 54.40 2.68 1.94
CA LEU A 34 53.18 2.47 1.17
C LEU A 34 52.40 1.27 1.68
N HIS A 35 51.08 1.37 1.61
CA HIS A 35 50.21 0.22 1.83
C HIS A 35 50.43 -0.82 0.71
N PRO A 36 50.35 -2.15 0.96
CA PRO A 36 50.61 -3.16 -0.08
C PRO A 36 49.77 -2.99 -1.36
N LYS A 37 48.53 -2.52 -1.22
CA LYS A 37 47.67 -2.16 -2.35
C LYS A 37 48.24 -1.04 -3.23
N ASP A 38 48.88 -0.06 -2.62
CA ASP A 38 49.49 1.08 -3.31
C ASP A 38 50.78 0.62 -3.99
N LEU A 39 51.54 -0.30 -3.39
CA LEU A 39 52.68 -0.96 -4.04
C LEU A 39 52.27 -1.74 -5.29
N LEU A 40 51.17 -2.50 -5.24
CA LEU A 40 50.61 -3.17 -6.43
C LEU A 40 50.19 -2.16 -7.51
N SER A 41 49.59 -1.06 -7.09
CA SER A 41 49.18 0.00 -8.03
C SER A 41 50.40 0.66 -8.67
N LEU A 42 51.44 0.93 -7.88
CA LEU A 42 52.70 1.53 -8.31
C LEU A 42 53.45 0.61 -9.29
N SER A 43 53.54 -0.70 -8.98
CA SER A 43 54.19 -1.68 -9.86
C SER A 43 53.48 -1.83 -11.22
N ARG A 44 52.20 -1.46 -11.31
CA ARG A 44 51.42 -1.49 -12.56
C ARG A 44 51.50 -0.19 -13.37
N THR A 45 52.16 0.86 -12.88
CA THR A 45 52.26 2.15 -13.59
C THR A 45 53.28 2.15 -14.73
N CYS A 46 54.41 1.44 -14.59
CA CYS A 46 55.44 1.35 -15.61
C CYS A 46 56.25 0.06 -15.48
N GLN A 47 56.93 -0.32 -16.57
CA GLN A 47 57.70 -1.56 -16.64
C GLN A 47 58.86 -1.60 -15.64
N SER A 48 59.64 -0.51 -15.50
CA SER A 48 60.80 -0.49 -14.59
C SER A 48 60.41 -0.66 -13.12
N LEU A 49 59.29 -0.06 -12.68
CA LEU A 49 58.78 -0.27 -11.32
C LEU A 49 58.20 -1.65 -11.13
N ARG A 50 57.61 -2.24 -12.17
CA ARG A 50 57.18 -3.64 -12.13
C ARG A 50 58.36 -4.57 -11.90
N GLU A 51 59.41 -4.42 -12.71
CA GLU A 51 60.62 -5.24 -12.62
C GLU A 51 61.31 -5.06 -11.26
N LEU A 52 61.41 -3.84 -10.76
CA LEU A 52 62.01 -3.55 -9.45
C LEU A 52 61.18 -4.13 -8.29
N LEU A 53 59.89 -3.78 -8.21
CA LEU A 53 59.07 -4.08 -7.03
C LEU A 53 58.61 -5.54 -7.00
N MET A 54 58.41 -6.19 -8.14
CA MET A 54 57.99 -7.59 -8.19
C MET A 54 59.16 -8.58 -8.09
N ASP A 55 60.40 -8.11 -8.12
CA ASP A 55 61.58 -8.95 -7.95
C ASP A 55 61.75 -9.43 -6.51
N LYS A 56 62.39 -10.59 -6.35
CA LYS A 56 62.66 -11.21 -5.04
C LYS A 56 63.54 -10.33 -4.16
N SER A 57 64.44 -9.53 -4.74
CA SER A 57 65.27 -8.57 -3.99
C SER A 57 64.45 -7.53 -3.24
N SER A 58 63.24 -7.20 -3.70
CA SER A 58 62.33 -6.23 -3.08
C SER A 58 61.38 -6.85 -2.04
N THR A 59 61.50 -8.14 -1.71
CA THR A 59 60.59 -8.84 -0.77
C THR A 59 60.53 -8.16 0.61
N PHE A 60 61.64 -7.55 1.06
CA PHE A 60 61.69 -6.84 2.33
C PHE A 60 60.69 -5.65 2.38
N VAL A 61 60.53 -4.93 1.27
CA VAL A 61 59.59 -3.81 1.15
C VAL A 61 58.16 -4.28 1.37
N TRP A 62 57.76 -5.37 0.72
CA TRP A 62 56.42 -5.94 0.85
C TRP A 62 56.16 -6.46 2.26
N LYS A 63 57.16 -7.10 2.88
CA LYS A 63 57.08 -7.57 4.27
C LYS A 63 56.92 -6.40 5.25
N THR A 64 57.62 -5.30 5.04
CA THR A 64 57.51 -4.07 5.84
C THR A 64 56.15 -3.41 5.65
N ALA A 65 55.67 -3.28 4.41
CA ALA A 65 54.36 -2.75 4.08
C ALA A 65 53.23 -3.59 4.69
N ARG A 66 53.33 -4.93 4.62
CA ARG A 66 52.35 -5.86 5.20
C ARG A 66 52.22 -5.68 6.71
N ARG A 67 53.34 -5.53 7.42
CA ARG A 67 53.37 -5.35 8.89
C ARG A 67 52.69 -4.07 9.37
N GLN A 68 52.49 -3.09 8.50
CA GLN A 68 51.75 -1.87 8.81
C GLN A 68 50.23 -2.04 8.68
N VAL A 69 49.78 -3.14 8.09
CA VAL A 69 48.35 -3.46 8.00
C VAL A 69 47.93 -4.12 9.30
N ASP A 70 47.11 -3.41 10.07
CA ASP A 70 46.66 -3.86 11.38
C ASP A 70 45.94 -5.22 11.32
N GLY A 71 46.38 -6.14 12.18
CA GLY A 71 45.85 -7.50 12.33
C GLY A 71 46.08 -8.46 11.15
N LEU A 72 46.74 -8.06 10.06
CA LEU A 72 46.92 -8.92 8.89
C LEU A 72 47.91 -10.08 9.20
N PRO A 73 47.54 -11.36 8.93
CA PRO A 73 48.41 -12.49 9.21
C PRO A 73 49.75 -12.46 8.47
N ALA A 74 50.67 -13.33 8.91
CA ALA A 74 51.91 -13.56 8.21
C ALA A 74 51.67 -14.17 6.82
N CYS A 75 52.52 -13.81 5.85
CA CYS A 75 52.49 -14.42 4.53
C CYS A 75 52.67 -15.94 4.67
N PRO A 76 51.76 -16.75 4.10
CA PRO A 76 51.90 -18.20 4.05
C PRO A 76 53.23 -18.62 3.40
N PRO A 77 53.83 -19.76 3.82
CA PRO A 77 55.15 -20.17 3.33
C PRO A 77 55.17 -20.58 1.85
N ASP A 78 54.02 -20.88 1.26
CA ASP A 78 53.85 -21.25 -0.15
C ASP A 78 53.62 -20.06 -1.08
N LEU A 79 53.48 -18.83 -0.53
CA LEU A 79 53.30 -17.60 -1.31
C LEU A 79 54.50 -16.65 -1.13
N THR A 80 54.77 -15.88 -2.18
CA THR A 80 55.62 -14.68 -2.05
C THR A 80 54.82 -13.55 -1.40
N GLU A 81 55.50 -12.58 -0.75
CA GLU A 81 54.82 -11.42 -0.16
C GLU A 81 54.08 -10.60 -1.24
N GLN A 82 54.56 -10.62 -2.48
CA GLN A 82 53.92 -10.02 -3.65
C GLN A 82 52.62 -10.74 -4.03
N ASP A 83 52.65 -12.07 -4.15
CA ASP A 83 51.46 -12.88 -4.49
C ASP A 83 50.42 -12.81 -3.38
N TYR A 84 50.87 -12.78 -2.12
CA TYR A 84 49.99 -12.60 -0.97
C TYR A 84 49.34 -11.22 -0.98
N ALA A 85 50.09 -10.16 -1.27
CA ALA A 85 49.52 -8.83 -1.43
C ALA A 85 48.49 -8.76 -2.56
N ASP A 86 48.76 -9.39 -3.72
CA ASP A 86 47.83 -9.46 -4.84
C ASP A 86 46.53 -10.18 -4.46
N LEU A 87 46.65 -11.35 -3.81
CA LEU A 87 45.51 -12.11 -3.29
C LEU A 87 44.66 -11.28 -2.32
N VAL A 88 45.29 -10.61 -1.34
CA VAL A 88 44.60 -9.89 -0.27
C VAL A 88 43.96 -8.59 -0.79
N PHE A 89 44.70 -7.80 -1.58
CA PHE A 89 44.34 -6.41 -1.85
C PHE A 89 43.92 -6.08 -3.28
N ASP A 90 44.29 -6.90 -4.26
CA ASP A 90 43.77 -6.73 -5.61
C ASP A 90 42.32 -7.21 -5.68
N ALA A 91 41.58 -6.72 -6.67
CA ALA A 91 40.17 -7.06 -6.85
C ALA A 91 39.90 -7.58 -8.26
N HIS A 92 40.81 -8.37 -8.82
CA HIS A 92 40.68 -8.96 -10.15
C HIS A 92 40.71 -10.49 -10.09
N CYS A 93 40.06 -11.11 -11.06
CA CYS A 93 40.07 -12.55 -11.27
C CYS A 93 41.45 -12.97 -11.76
N HIS A 94 42.05 -13.99 -11.14
CA HIS A 94 43.37 -14.48 -11.53
C HIS A 94 43.39 -15.15 -12.91
N MET A 95 42.23 -15.56 -13.46
CA MET A 95 42.15 -16.18 -14.79
C MET A 95 41.89 -15.17 -15.91
N CYS A 96 40.94 -14.26 -15.73
CA CYS A 96 40.46 -13.40 -16.82
C CYS A 96 40.61 -11.89 -16.55
N GLY A 97 41.09 -11.48 -15.38
CA GLY A 97 41.28 -10.08 -15.03
C GLY A 97 39.99 -9.29 -14.74
N ARG A 98 38.80 -9.91 -14.81
CA ARG A 98 37.53 -9.25 -14.44
C ARG A 98 37.49 -8.91 -12.96
N ARG A 99 36.81 -7.83 -12.59
CA ARG A 99 36.75 -7.37 -11.21
C ARG A 99 35.99 -8.34 -10.30
N VAL A 100 36.62 -8.80 -9.22
CA VAL A 100 36.07 -9.73 -8.22
C VAL A 100 36.55 -9.32 -6.83
N ARG A 101 35.62 -9.19 -5.86
CA ARG A 101 35.96 -8.81 -4.48
C ARG A 101 36.14 -10.00 -3.54
N THR A 102 35.50 -11.12 -3.84
CA THR A 102 35.59 -12.34 -3.03
C THR A 102 36.96 -12.97 -3.19
N VAL A 103 37.61 -13.26 -2.06
CA VAL A 103 38.80 -14.11 -2.00
C VAL A 103 38.30 -15.53 -1.74
N LEU A 104 38.89 -16.50 -2.43
CA LEU A 104 38.78 -17.92 -2.12
C LEU A 104 40.08 -18.28 -1.38
N TRP A 105 40.07 -18.09 -0.06
CA TRP A 105 41.25 -18.18 0.80
C TRP A 105 41.89 -19.56 0.76
N TYR A 106 41.13 -20.63 0.94
CA TYR A 106 41.66 -21.99 1.04
C TYR A 106 42.38 -22.41 -0.24
N ILE A 107 41.85 -22.07 -1.42
CA ILE A 107 42.52 -22.34 -2.70
C ILE A 107 43.46 -21.22 -3.16
N ARG A 108 43.57 -20.10 -2.42
CA ARG A 108 44.44 -18.94 -2.74
C ARG A 108 44.15 -18.32 -4.11
N ARG A 109 42.87 -18.14 -4.43
CA ARG A 109 42.42 -17.61 -5.75
C ARG A 109 41.34 -16.54 -5.64
N ARG A 110 41.19 -15.77 -6.72
CA ARG A 110 40.02 -14.93 -6.99
C ARG A 110 39.44 -15.37 -8.31
N TYR A 111 38.22 -15.91 -8.28
CA TYR A 111 37.49 -16.31 -9.49
C TYR A 111 36.17 -15.55 -9.62
N CYS A 112 35.93 -15.03 -10.82
CA CYS A 112 34.61 -14.50 -11.18
C CYS A 112 33.61 -15.65 -11.33
N ALA A 113 32.32 -15.35 -11.43
CA ALA A 113 31.27 -16.37 -11.52
C ALA A 113 31.56 -17.41 -12.63
N ASP A 114 31.89 -16.95 -13.84
CA ASP A 114 32.20 -17.84 -14.97
C ASP A 114 33.46 -18.68 -14.71
N CYS A 115 34.53 -18.06 -14.21
CA CYS A 115 35.78 -18.79 -13.94
C CYS A 115 35.64 -19.77 -12.78
N LYS A 116 34.69 -19.59 -11.85
CA LYS A 116 34.38 -20.62 -10.84
C LYS A 116 33.83 -21.87 -11.50
N VAL A 117 32.95 -21.73 -12.49
CA VAL A 117 32.38 -22.87 -13.23
C VAL A 117 33.46 -23.60 -14.03
N GLU A 118 34.38 -22.85 -14.64
CA GLU A 118 35.42 -23.42 -15.49
C GLU A 118 36.61 -24.04 -14.72
N ASN A 119 36.97 -23.47 -13.57
CA ASN A 119 38.23 -23.79 -12.88
C ASN A 119 38.04 -24.46 -11.53
N LEU A 120 36.80 -24.74 -11.12
CA LEU A 120 36.51 -25.50 -9.91
C LEU A 120 35.77 -26.79 -10.26
N VAL A 121 36.12 -27.84 -9.55
CA VAL A 121 35.44 -29.14 -9.62
C VAL A 121 34.93 -29.50 -8.23
N ASP A 122 33.73 -30.09 -8.17
CA ASP A 122 33.17 -30.61 -6.93
C ASP A 122 34.11 -31.71 -6.40
N LEU A 123 34.49 -31.61 -5.11
CA LEU A 123 35.31 -32.59 -4.43
C LEU A 123 34.77 -34.00 -4.64
N GLU A 124 33.44 -34.21 -4.62
CA GLU A 124 32.83 -35.54 -4.81
C GLU A 124 33.07 -36.13 -6.21
N SER A 125 33.34 -35.27 -7.20
CA SER A 125 33.70 -35.68 -8.57
C SER A 125 35.19 -35.99 -8.73
N CYS A 126 36.02 -35.70 -7.72
CA CYS A 126 37.47 -35.92 -7.77
C CYS A 126 37.86 -37.39 -7.53
N ASP A 127 39.11 -37.72 -7.86
CA ASP A 127 39.71 -39.02 -7.58
C ASP A 127 39.61 -39.38 -6.08
N LYS A 128 39.44 -40.67 -5.76
CA LYS A 128 39.35 -41.17 -4.38
C LYS A 128 40.57 -40.80 -3.55
N ILE A 129 41.75 -40.72 -4.16
CA ILE A 129 42.99 -40.31 -3.49
C ILE A 129 42.85 -38.89 -2.92
N ILE A 130 42.20 -37.98 -3.62
CA ILE A 130 41.98 -36.61 -3.15
C ILE A 130 40.89 -36.59 -2.08
N ARG A 131 39.74 -37.20 -2.36
CA ARG A 131 38.55 -37.19 -1.49
C ARG A 131 38.79 -37.80 -0.11
N ALA A 132 39.63 -38.84 -0.02
CA ALA A 132 39.82 -39.60 1.21
C ALA A 132 40.96 -39.09 2.11
N ASN A 133 41.82 -38.18 1.63
CA ASN A 133 43.11 -37.92 2.30
C ASN A 133 43.34 -36.48 2.78
N ASN A 134 42.46 -35.52 2.48
CA ASN A 134 42.65 -34.10 2.83
C ASN A 134 44.03 -33.57 2.37
N VAL A 135 44.36 -33.83 1.12
CA VAL A 135 45.68 -33.54 0.52
C VAL A 135 45.68 -32.29 -0.36
N LEU A 136 44.49 -31.76 -0.64
CA LEU A 136 44.28 -30.54 -1.40
C LEU A 136 43.36 -29.60 -0.64
N ALA A 137 43.56 -28.31 -0.88
CA ALA A 137 42.69 -27.30 -0.31
C ALA A 137 41.32 -27.29 -0.99
N THR A 138 40.28 -27.15 -0.19
CA THR A 138 38.89 -27.10 -0.63
C THR A 138 38.24 -25.81 -0.18
N GLU A 139 37.41 -25.24 -1.04
CA GLU A 139 36.56 -24.09 -0.72
C GLU A 139 35.11 -24.51 -0.58
N GLU A 140 34.47 -24.12 0.52
CA GLU A 140 33.04 -24.35 0.71
C GLU A 140 32.25 -23.26 0.01
N LEU A 141 31.56 -23.62 -1.08
CA LEU A 141 30.78 -22.67 -1.87
C LEU A 141 29.34 -23.15 -2.04
N LYS A 142 28.42 -22.18 -1.98
CA LYS A 142 27.02 -22.38 -2.36
C LYS A 142 26.89 -22.21 -3.86
N ILE A 143 26.93 -23.33 -4.58
CA ILE A 143 26.47 -23.42 -5.96
C ILE A 143 25.15 -24.22 -5.92
N ASP A 144 24.07 -23.63 -6.45
CA ASP A 144 22.73 -24.25 -6.48
C ASP A 144 22.13 -24.69 -5.13
N LYS A 145 22.28 -23.86 -4.09
CA LYS A 145 21.67 -24.02 -2.74
C LYS A 145 22.14 -25.22 -1.91
N LYS A 146 23.18 -25.93 -2.34
CA LYS A 146 23.89 -26.92 -1.51
C LYS A 146 25.28 -26.41 -1.17
N ASP A 147 25.67 -26.58 0.08
CA ASP A 147 27.06 -26.41 0.50
C ASP A 147 27.85 -27.58 -0.07
N THR A 148 28.78 -27.26 -0.97
CA THR A 148 29.64 -28.24 -1.66
C THR A 148 31.08 -27.77 -1.53
N SER A 149 32.00 -28.73 -1.34
CA SER A 149 33.43 -28.47 -1.26
C SER A 149 34.02 -28.50 -2.66
N TRP A 150 34.70 -27.43 -3.05
CA TRP A 150 35.26 -27.27 -4.40
C TRP A 150 36.77 -27.30 -4.38
N VAL A 151 37.36 -27.97 -5.37
CA VAL A 151 38.80 -28.05 -5.58
C VAL A 151 39.16 -27.25 -6.83
N ASP A 152 40.28 -26.53 -6.78
CA ASP A 152 40.84 -25.87 -7.96
C ASP A 152 41.40 -26.91 -8.95
N VAL A 153 40.93 -26.85 -10.20
CA VAL A 153 41.28 -27.85 -11.23
C VAL A 153 42.79 -27.88 -11.48
N ALA A 154 43.45 -26.73 -11.56
CA ALA A 154 44.89 -26.67 -11.80
C ALA A 154 45.70 -27.26 -10.62
N GLN A 155 45.29 -26.99 -9.37
CA GLN A 155 45.90 -27.62 -8.20
C GLN A 155 45.68 -29.13 -8.15
N MET A 156 44.50 -29.60 -8.55
CA MET A 156 44.19 -31.02 -8.68
C MET A 156 45.08 -31.71 -9.70
N GLU A 157 45.17 -31.17 -10.92
CA GLU A 157 45.99 -31.73 -11.99
C GLU A 157 47.48 -31.77 -11.61
N SER A 158 48.00 -30.68 -11.01
CA SER A 158 49.38 -30.65 -10.51
C SER A 158 49.63 -31.73 -9.47
N PHE A 159 48.70 -31.91 -8.52
CA PHE A 159 48.83 -32.93 -7.49
C PHE A 159 48.82 -34.35 -8.06
N LEU A 160 47.92 -34.65 -8.99
CA LEU A 160 47.84 -35.98 -9.60
C LEU A 160 49.12 -36.31 -10.39
N ASN A 161 49.65 -35.35 -11.14
CA ASN A 161 50.90 -35.51 -11.87
C ASN A 161 52.08 -35.80 -10.93
N GLU A 162 52.19 -35.06 -9.82
CA GLU A 162 53.24 -35.29 -8.82
C GLU A 162 53.06 -36.62 -8.07
N TYR A 163 51.82 -37.01 -7.78
CA TYR A 163 51.49 -38.27 -7.13
C TYR A 163 51.89 -39.47 -7.99
N ASP A 164 51.60 -39.41 -9.29
CA ASP A 164 51.95 -40.46 -10.23
C ASP A 164 53.47 -40.57 -10.46
N ALA A 165 54.17 -39.44 -10.41
CA ALA A 165 55.63 -39.40 -10.48
C ALA A 165 56.32 -39.83 -9.17
N SER A 166 55.60 -39.88 -8.05
CA SER A 166 56.17 -40.22 -6.75
C SER A 166 56.50 -41.70 -6.62
N PHE A 167 57.72 -42.01 -6.21
CA PHE A 167 58.15 -43.37 -5.90
C PHE A 167 57.51 -43.89 -4.60
N ASP A 168 57.46 -43.07 -3.56
CA ASP A 168 56.77 -43.38 -2.30
C ASP A 168 55.46 -42.60 -2.20
N LYS A 169 54.40 -43.24 -2.67
CA LYS A 169 53.04 -42.68 -2.66
C LYS A 169 52.52 -42.40 -1.25
N LYS A 170 52.92 -43.20 -0.25
CA LYS A 170 52.44 -43.04 1.13
C LYS A 170 53.08 -41.83 1.77
N GLN A 171 54.40 -41.72 1.69
CA GLN A 171 55.13 -40.57 2.22
C GLN A 171 54.66 -39.27 1.55
N PHE A 172 54.46 -39.29 0.22
CA PHE A 172 53.95 -38.14 -0.52
C PHE A 172 52.58 -37.66 0.00
N LEU A 173 51.64 -38.59 0.25
CA LEU A 173 50.33 -38.23 0.81
C LEU A 173 50.44 -37.67 2.23
N ASP A 174 51.29 -38.25 3.07
CA ASP A 174 51.51 -37.78 4.44
C ASP A 174 52.09 -36.35 4.46
N ASP A 175 53.04 -36.05 3.57
CA ASP A 175 53.65 -34.72 3.46
C ASP A 175 52.69 -33.68 2.85
N ARG A 176 51.90 -34.05 1.84
CA ARG A 176 50.85 -33.18 1.29
C ARG A 176 49.76 -32.88 2.31
N LYS A 177 49.38 -33.86 3.12
CA LYS A 177 48.42 -33.66 4.22
C LYS A 177 48.95 -32.68 5.27
N LYS A 178 50.22 -32.77 5.67
CA LYS A 178 50.85 -31.80 6.59
C LYS A 178 50.89 -30.38 5.99
N GLN A 179 51.19 -30.29 4.69
CA GLN A 179 51.20 -29.01 3.98
C GLN A 179 49.79 -28.39 3.95
N TYR A 180 48.77 -29.20 3.62
CA TYR A 180 47.37 -28.77 3.63
C TYR A 180 46.96 -28.21 5.00
N TYR A 181 47.20 -28.92 6.10
CA TYR A 181 46.86 -28.42 7.44
C TYR A 181 47.58 -27.11 7.79
N THR A 182 48.87 -27.02 7.45
CA THR A 182 49.65 -25.80 7.68
C THR A 182 49.02 -24.62 6.94
N ILE A 183 48.78 -24.76 5.64
CA ILE A 183 48.18 -23.71 4.80
C ILE A 183 46.78 -23.37 5.29
N SER A 184 45.95 -24.36 5.62
CA SER A 184 44.59 -24.18 6.12
C SER A 184 44.54 -23.31 7.38
N MET A 185 45.52 -23.42 8.28
CA MET A 185 45.59 -22.55 9.46
C MET A 185 45.84 -21.08 9.10
N TYR A 186 46.75 -20.82 8.14
CA TYR A 186 46.99 -19.45 7.66
C TYR A 186 45.76 -18.88 6.96
N MET A 187 45.07 -19.68 6.14
CA MET A 187 43.89 -19.23 5.40
C MET A 187 42.72 -18.92 6.33
N CYS A 188 42.47 -19.76 7.34
CA CYS A 188 41.48 -19.50 8.37
C CYS A 188 41.76 -18.18 9.12
N ALA A 189 43.03 -17.90 9.44
CA ALA A 189 43.41 -16.62 10.05
C ALA A 189 43.17 -15.43 9.11
N CYS A 190 43.44 -15.58 7.80
CA CYS A 190 43.22 -14.53 6.81
C CYS A 190 41.73 -14.25 6.58
N GLU A 191 40.92 -15.29 6.50
CA GLU A 191 39.46 -15.21 6.40
C GLU A 191 38.88 -14.50 7.63
N SER A 192 39.29 -14.92 8.83
CA SER A 192 38.88 -14.29 10.09
C SER A 192 39.25 -12.81 10.16
N TRP A 193 40.45 -12.46 9.69
CA TRP A 193 40.91 -11.07 9.60
C TRP A 193 40.03 -10.27 8.63
N GLN A 194 39.76 -10.79 7.43
CA GLN A 194 38.91 -10.10 6.44
C GLN A 194 37.50 -9.88 7.01
N ASP A 195 36.92 -10.90 7.64
CA ASP A 195 35.62 -10.82 8.28
C ASP A 195 35.58 -9.74 9.36
N GLU A 196 36.63 -9.61 10.18
CA GLU A 196 36.73 -8.55 11.18
C GLU A 196 36.76 -7.18 10.52
N ARG A 197 37.56 -6.98 9.47
CA ARG A 197 37.62 -5.71 8.73
C ARG A 197 36.26 -5.34 8.13
N GLU A 198 35.54 -6.32 7.58
CA GLU A 198 34.19 -6.11 7.05
C GLU A 198 33.17 -5.80 8.15
N ARG A 199 33.27 -6.48 9.30
CA ARG A 199 32.45 -6.21 10.49
C ARG A 199 32.73 -4.81 11.05
N GLU A 200 33.98 -4.41 11.18
CA GLU A 200 34.37 -3.07 11.62
C GLU A 200 33.87 -1.99 10.65
N ARG A 201 34.05 -2.19 9.35
CA ARG A 201 33.50 -1.28 8.33
C ARG A 201 31.98 -1.14 8.46
N ARG A 202 31.27 -2.25 8.68
CA ARG A 202 29.81 -2.25 8.89
C ARG A 202 29.43 -1.49 10.15
N ARG A 203 30.12 -1.73 11.27
CA ARG A 203 29.95 -1.01 12.54
C ARG A 203 30.19 0.50 12.37
N ASN A 204 31.24 0.89 11.66
CA ASN A 204 31.57 2.29 11.37
C ASN A 204 30.49 2.96 10.52
N LEU A 205 29.99 2.30 9.47
CA LEU A 205 28.90 2.83 8.66
C LEU A 205 27.60 2.99 9.45
N GLU A 206 27.30 2.04 10.33
CA GLU A 206 26.10 2.08 11.18
C GLU A 206 26.20 3.20 12.23
N ARG A 207 27.37 3.36 12.85
CA ARG A 207 27.65 4.49 13.75
C ARG A 207 27.40 5.84 13.04
N LEU A 208 27.96 6.02 11.85
CA LEU A 208 27.76 7.23 11.05
C LEU A 208 26.28 7.49 10.69
N ARG A 209 25.49 6.44 10.45
CA ARG A 209 24.04 6.58 10.19
C ARG A 209 23.30 7.02 11.44
N ARG A 210 23.61 6.45 12.60
CA ARG A 210 23.00 6.85 13.89
C ARG A 210 23.33 8.29 14.26
N GLU A 211 24.58 8.70 14.11
CA GLU A 211 25.01 10.09 14.32
C GLU A 211 24.25 11.05 13.40
N ARG A 212 24.09 10.66 12.12
CA ARG A 212 23.31 11.44 11.16
C ARG A 212 21.84 11.52 11.55
N GLU A 213 21.23 10.40 11.93
CA GLU A 213 19.85 10.33 12.38
C GLU A 213 19.58 11.26 13.57
N GLN A 214 20.45 11.20 14.58
CA GLN A 214 20.37 12.07 15.74
C GLN A 214 20.42 13.55 15.31
N SER A 215 21.36 13.92 14.44
CA SER A 215 21.49 15.28 13.94
C SER A 215 20.27 15.75 13.13
N ILE A 216 19.64 14.85 12.36
CA ILE A 216 18.38 15.16 11.66
C ILE A 216 17.29 15.51 12.68
N PHE A 217 17.08 14.67 13.70
CA PHE A 217 16.03 14.90 14.69
C PHE A 217 16.28 16.12 15.57
N GLU A 218 17.53 16.39 15.93
CA GLU A 218 17.91 17.63 16.64
C GLU A 218 17.54 18.87 15.81
N ARG A 219 17.93 18.92 14.53
CA ARG A 219 17.57 20.03 13.65
C ARG A 219 16.05 20.16 13.43
N LEU A 220 15.33 19.05 13.33
CA LEU A 220 13.86 19.10 13.26
C LEU A 220 13.24 19.70 14.53
N LYS A 221 13.79 19.37 15.72
CA LYS A 221 13.37 19.97 16.98
C LYS A 221 13.68 21.46 17.04
N GLU A 222 14.85 21.89 16.57
CA GLU A 222 15.22 23.32 16.46
C GLU A 222 14.24 24.11 15.58
N HIS A 223 13.69 23.49 14.54
CA HIS A 223 12.64 24.07 13.71
C HIS A 223 11.22 23.97 14.31
N GLY A 224 11.08 23.54 15.56
CA GLY A 224 9.80 23.49 16.28
C GLY A 224 8.97 22.22 16.07
N TYR A 225 9.52 21.19 15.40
CA TYR A 225 8.78 19.95 15.11
C TYR A 225 8.88 18.89 16.21
N GLY A 226 9.43 19.22 17.38
CA GLY A 226 9.53 18.32 18.53
C GLY A 226 8.20 17.64 18.91
N PRO A 227 7.10 18.39 19.12
CA PRO A 227 5.80 17.80 19.46
C PRO A 227 5.26 16.83 18.38
N LYS A 228 5.52 17.12 17.10
CA LYS A 228 5.12 16.20 16.01
C LYS A 228 5.91 14.90 16.03
N ILE A 229 7.20 14.95 16.39
CA ILE A 229 8.04 13.75 16.52
C ILE A 229 7.55 12.88 17.67
N GLU A 230 7.15 13.49 18.78
CA GLU A 230 6.60 12.78 19.94
C GLU A 230 5.24 12.12 19.62
N TYR A 231 4.36 12.84 18.92
CA TYR A 231 3.05 12.34 18.53
C TYR A 231 3.13 11.17 17.52
N PHE A 232 3.87 11.34 16.42
CA PHE A 232 3.93 10.32 15.37
C PHE A 232 4.98 9.23 15.62
N GLY A 233 6.00 9.49 16.42
CA GLY A 233 7.15 8.61 16.58
C GLY A 233 8.24 8.83 15.52
N GLN A 234 9.49 8.52 15.89
CA GLN A 234 10.64 8.59 14.96
C GLN A 234 10.54 7.64 13.74
N PRO A 235 10.03 6.39 13.85
CA PRO A 235 9.94 5.47 12.71
C PRO A 235 9.14 6.02 11.52
N GLU A 236 8.10 6.80 11.79
CA GLU A 236 7.22 7.42 10.79
C GLU A 236 7.99 8.44 9.95
N PHE A 237 8.86 9.24 10.57
CA PHE A 237 9.74 10.20 9.89
C PHE A 237 10.79 9.48 9.05
N GLN A 238 11.40 8.43 9.60
CA GLN A 238 12.37 7.60 8.88
C GLN A 238 11.75 6.93 7.65
N SER A 239 10.53 6.41 7.78
CA SER A 239 9.80 5.78 6.68
C SER A 239 9.39 6.78 5.60
N SER A 240 9.01 8.00 5.99
CA SER A 240 8.62 9.08 5.08
C SER A 240 9.81 9.63 4.29
N TYR A 241 11.04 9.57 4.83
CA TYR A 241 12.25 10.03 4.15
C TYR A 241 13.44 9.05 4.24
N LYS A 242 13.26 7.79 3.82
CA LYS A 242 14.25 6.70 3.98
C LYS A 242 15.66 7.05 3.47
N SER A 243 15.77 7.76 2.36
CA SER A 243 17.06 8.12 1.76
C SER A 243 17.86 9.11 2.60
N ALA A 244 17.20 9.99 3.37
CA ALA A 244 17.86 10.90 4.29
C ALA A 244 18.64 10.15 5.39
N PHE A 245 18.09 9.05 5.89
CA PHE A 245 18.64 8.27 7.01
C PHE A 245 19.58 7.13 6.57
N ARG A 246 19.42 6.59 5.35
CA ARG A 246 20.30 5.51 4.83
C ARG A 246 21.72 5.98 4.48
N SER A 247 21.91 7.27 4.28
CA SER A 247 23.21 7.87 3.93
C SER A 247 24.17 7.85 5.11
N SER A 248 25.39 7.35 4.90
CA SER A 248 26.49 7.44 5.89
C SER A 248 27.33 8.72 5.74
N LYS A 249 26.89 9.68 4.93
CA LYS A 249 27.59 10.96 4.73
C LYS A 249 27.24 11.94 5.83
N LEU A 250 28.18 12.81 6.18
CA LEU A 250 27.98 13.86 7.18
C LEU A 250 26.82 14.79 6.80
N LEU A 251 26.03 15.22 7.79
CA LEU A 251 24.97 16.20 7.62
C LEU A 251 25.51 17.62 7.77
N THR A 252 26.14 18.13 6.72
CA THR A 252 26.55 19.54 6.65
C THR A 252 25.34 20.46 6.43
N ASP A 253 25.44 21.73 6.80
CA ASP A 253 24.37 22.72 6.58
C ASP A 253 23.94 22.84 5.12
N LYS A 254 24.90 22.72 4.19
CA LYS A 254 24.60 22.71 2.75
C LYS A 254 23.74 21.52 2.33
N VAL A 255 23.97 20.35 2.92
CA VAL A 255 23.16 19.15 2.66
C VAL A 255 21.81 19.28 3.34
N TRP A 256 21.76 19.80 4.57
CA TRP A 256 20.52 20.07 5.29
C TRP A 256 19.61 21.03 4.52
N GLY A 257 20.13 22.16 4.05
CA GLY A 257 19.37 23.12 3.26
C GLY A 257 18.80 22.53 1.97
N LYS A 258 19.49 21.57 1.34
CA LYS A 258 18.96 20.83 0.18
C LYS A 258 17.85 19.84 0.54
N MET A 259 17.88 19.29 1.75
CA MET A 259 16.86 18.35 2.23
C MET A 259 15.61 19.06 2.75
N TRP A 260 15.73 20.31 3.14
CA TRP A 260 14.67 21.06 3.81
C TRP A 260 13.35 21.16 3.02
N PRO A 261 13.34 21.40 1.69
CA PRO A 261 12.08 21.46 0.93
C PRO A 261 11.27 20.17 1.02
N GLU A 262 11.93 19.01 1.00
CA GLU A 262 11.27 17.71 1.15
C GLU A 262 10.67 17.54 2.55
N TRP A 263 11.39 18.00 3.58
CA TRP A 263 10.84 18.01 4.93
C TRP A 263 9.57 18.85 5.04
N LEU A 264 9.49 20.02 4.40
CA LEU A 264 8.28 20.84 4.42
C LEU A 264 7.06 20.10 3.85
N VAL A 265 7.24 19.36 2.75
CA VAL A 265 6.18 18.53 2.16
C VAL A 265 5.72 17.44 3.14
N ILE A 266 6.67 16.75 3.77
CA ILE A 266 6.38 15.71 4.78
C ILE A 266 5.65 16.31 5.99
N MET A 267 6.06 17.48 6.46
CA MET A 267 5.44 18.15 7.61
C MET A 267 4.00 18.57 7.33
N GLU A 268 3.69 18.97 6.10
CA GLU A 268 2.33 19.30 5.69
C GLU A 268 1.47 18.04 5.54
N ALA A 269 2.05 16.94 5.03
CA ALA A 269 1.37 15.64 5.01
C ALA A 269 1.01 15.16 6.43
N PHE A 270 1.95 15.28 7.38
CA PHE A 270 1.69 14.98 8.78
C PHE A 270 0.65 15.92 9.42
N ARG A 271 0.68 17.22 9.07
CA ARG A 271 -0.35 18.18 9.51
C ARG A 271 -1.73 17.74 9.01
N SER A 272 -1.84 17.44 7.72
CA SER A 272 -3.07 17.01 7.07
C SER A 272 -3.62 15.70 7.64
N ARG A 273 -2.74 14.75 7.97
CA ARG A 273 -3.14 13.48 8.61
C ARG A 273 -3.71 13.71 10.01
N ARG A 274 -3.01 14.46 10.87
CA ARG A 274 -3.49 14.82 12.21
C ARG A 274 -4.85 15.52 12.16
N LEU A 275 -5.04 16.48 11.26
CA LEU A 275 -6.32 17.18 11.12
C LEU A 275 -7.47 16.20 10.83
N LYS A 276 -7.24 15.22 9.95
CA LYS A 276 -8.25 14.21 9.59
C LYS A 276 -8.53 13.20 10.70
N GLU A 277 -7.53 12.86 11.51
CA GLU A 277 -7.61 11.83 12.54
C GLU A 277 -8.09 12.38 13.90
N ASP A 278 -7.64 13.58 14.28
CA ASP A 278 -7.91 14.15 15.60
C ASP A 278 -8.97 15.26 15.57
N VAL A 279 -8.87 16.19 14.60
CA VAL A 279 -9.65 17.44 14.64
C VAL A 279 -11.02 17.29 13.98
N TYR A 280 -11.05 16.81 12.73
CA TYR A 280 -12.30 16.70 11.96
C TYR A 280 -13.31 15.76 12.61
N PRO A 281 -12.93 14.60 13.20
CA PRO A 281 -13.88 13.73 13.89
C PRO A 281 -14.53 14.41 15.10
N GLN A 282 -13.76 15.15 15.91
CA GLN A 282 -14.29 15.90 17.05
C GLN A 282 -15.29 16.97 16.60
N ARG A 283 -14.97 17.71 15.53
CA ARG A 283 -15.88 18.72 14.98
C ARG A 283 -17.15 18.11 14.38
N ARG A 284 -17.04 16.94 13.73
CA ARG A 284 -18.20 16.17 13.24
C ARG A 284 -19.08 15.67 14.38
N HIS A 285 -18.48 15.27 15.50
CA HIS A 285 -19.23 14.89 16.70
C HIS A 285 -20.04 16.07 17.26
N LEU A 286 -19.42 17.26 17.33
CA LEU A 286 -20.12 18.48 17.76
C LEU A 286 -21.25 18.87 16.79
N LEU A 287 -21.03 18.75 15.48
CA LEU A 287 -22.11 18.92 14.49
C LEU A 287 -23.28 17.96 14.75
N ALA A 288 -23.01 16.70 15.09
CA ALA A 288 -24.07 15.73 15.38
C ALA A 288 -24.90 16.13 16.60
N ILE A 289 -24.27 16.66 17.64
CA ILE A 289 -24.95 17.18 18.86
C ILE A 289 -25.82 18.38 18.51
N GLU A 290 -25.26 19.39 17.84
CA GLU A 290 -25.99 20.61 17.48
C GLU A 290 -27.13 20.34 16.50
N TYR A 291 -26.92 19.42 15.56
CA TYR A 291 -27.99 19.02 14.64
C TYR A 291 -29.15 18.34 15.37
N LYS A 292 -28.85 17.48 16.35
CA LYS A 292 -29.89 16.87 17.19
C LYS A 292 -30.71 17.96 17.90
N ASN A 293 -30.04 18.96 18.48
CA ASN A 293 -30.69 20.09 19.14
C ASN A 293 -31.59 20.86 18.17
N TYR A 294 -31.09 21.18 16.98
CA TYR A 294 -31.82 21.87 15.93
C TYR A 294 -33.12 21.14 15.54
N VAL A 295 -33.05 19.82 15.30
CA VAL A 295 -34.22 19.01 14.89
C VAL A 295 -35.25 18.85 16.01
N THR A 296 -34.82 18.91 17.27
CA THR A 296 -35.73 18.80 18.43
C THR A 296 -36.46 20.10 18.80
N GLN A 297 -36.14 21.22 18.17
CA GLN A 297 -36.87 22.47 18.37
C GLN A 297 -38.28 22.36 17.73
N PRO A 298 -39.33 22.89 18.38
CA PRO A 298 -40.68 22.83 17.84
C PRO A 298 -40.74 23.50 16.46
N SER A 299 -41.27 22.76 15.49
CA SER A 299 -41.47 23.22 14.10
C SER A 299 -42.39 24.44 14.09
N LEU A 300 -42.02 25.47 13.32
CA LEU A 300 -42.86 26.64 13.05
C LEU A 300 -44.12 26.20 12.27
N ASP A 301 -45.23 26.01 12.99
CA ASP A 301 -46.64 26.04 12.56
C ASP A 301 -46.99 25.57 11.12
N THR A 302 -46.38 24.49 10.65
CA THR A 302 -46.77 23.87 9.37
C THR A 302 -46.75 22.34 9.48
N PRO A 303 -47.87 21.65 9.24
CA PRO A 303 -47.91 20.19 9.23
C PRO A 303 -47.38 19.68 7.87
N SER A 304 -46.14 20.05 7.53
CA SER A 304 -45.36 19.33 6.53
C SER A 304 -44.53 18.30 7.27
N PHE A 305 -44.45 17.09 6.73
CA PHE A 305 -43.38 16.17 7.11
C PHE A 305 -42.06 16.87 6.79
N ASP A 306 -41.44 17.50 7.78
CA ASP A 306 -40.19 18.25 7.61
C ASP A 306 -39.05 17.26 7.41
N LEU A 307 -38.86 16.92 6.14
CA LEU A 307 -37.78 16.09 5.71
C LEU A 307 -36.46 16.85 5.86
N LEU A 308 -35.55 16.32 6.67
CA LEU A 308 -34.22 16.89 6.85
C LEU A 308 -33.11 15.88 6.46
N PRO A 309 -31.98 16.35 5.86
CA PRO A 309 -30.85 15.48 5.50
C PRO A 309 -30.20 14.82 6.74
N ARG A 310 -29.36 13.79 6.55
CA ARG A 310 -28.61 13.21 7.68
C ARG A 310 -27.43 14.12 8.05
N VAL A 311 -26.92 13.97 9.27
CA VAL A 311 -25.71 14.68 9.75
C VAL A 311 -24.55 14.54 8.76
N VAL A 312 -24.35 13.35 8.18
CA VAL A 312 -23.26 13.08 7.21
C VAL A 312 -23.45 13.88 5.91
N ASP A 313 -24.69 14.06 5.48
CA ASP A 313 -25.01 14.83 4.27
C ASP A 313 -24.85 16.33 4.55
N ILE A 314 -25.25 16.79 5.73
CA ILE A 314 -25.06 18.18 6.21
C ILE A 314 -23.58 18.51 6.35
N ALA A 315 -22.77 17.60 6.90
CA ALA A 315 -21.32 17.77 7.07
C ALA A 315 -20.55 18.00 5.75
N ARG A 316 -21.16 17.67 4.61
CA ARG A 316 -20.58 17.87 3.27
C ARG A 316 -20.99 19.20 2.63
N LEU A 317 -22.00 19.87 3.17
CA LEU A 317 -22.44 21.16 2.65
C LEU A 317 -21.36 22.22 2.95
N PRO A 318 -21.06 23.14 2.02
CA PRO A 318 -20.02 24.14 2.19
C PRO A 318 -20.00 24.84 3.57
N PRO A 319 -21.12 25.41 4.09
CA PRO A 319 -21.07 26.12 5.37
C PRO A 319 -20.70 25.24 6.56
N PHE A 320 -20.96 23.93 6.51
CA PHE A 320 -20.59 23.00 7.58
C PHE A 320 -19.21 22.39 7.35
N LYS A 321 -18.89 22.06 6.11
CA LYS A 321 -17.61 21.51 5.70
C LYS A 321 -16.48 22.50 5.98
N ASP A 322 -16.69 23.78 5.69
CA ASP A 322 -15.69 24.83 5.91
C ASP A 322 -15.39 24.97 7.41
N ILE A 323 -16.40 24.89 8.28
CA ILE A 323 -16.22 24.88 9.74
C ILE A 323 -15.48 23.60 10.20
N ILE A 324 -15.83 22.44 9.65
CA ILE A 324 -15.17 21.18 10.00
C ILE A 324 -13.69 21.21 9.58
N GLU A 325 -13.41 21.69 8.37
CA GLU A 325 -12.08 21.68 7.75
C GLU A 325 -11.22 22.92 8.09
N ASP A 326 -11.78 23.89 8.84
CA ASP A 326 -11.12 25.13 9.27
C ASP A 326 -9.77 24.86 9.97
N PRO A 327 -8.77 25.74 9.89
CA PRO A 327 -7.51 25.53 10.61
C PRO A 327 -7.70 25.36 12.12
N GLU A 328 -6.79 24.61 12.75
CA GLU A 328 -6.82 24.26 14.17
C GLU A 328 -6.78 25.47 15.12
N ALA A 329 -6.23 26.60 14.67
CA ALA A 329 -6.06 27.80 15.46
C ALA A 329 -7.38 28.51 15.82
N THR A 330 -8.51 28.12 15.24
CA THR A 330 -9.83 28.70 15.53
C THR A 330 -10.43 28.02 16.77
N PRO A 331 -10.57 28.72 17.92
CA PRO A 331 -11.25 28.19 19.09
C PRO A 331 -12.69 27.83 18.72
N MET A 332 -13.14 26.62 19.05
CA MET A 332 -14.54 26.23 18.89
C MET A 332 -15.34 26.75 20.09
N ASP A 333 -15.58 28.05 20.13
CA ASP A 333 -16.37 28.73 21.15
C ASP A 333 -17.88 28.53 20.93
N GLY A 334 -18.34 27.29 21.10
CA GLY A 334 -19.73 26.93 21.44
C GLY A 334 -20.86 27.31 20.46
N LYS A 335 -20.61 28.07 19.39
CA LYS A 335 -21.62 28.47 18.39
C LYS A 335 -21.15 28.48 16.92
N PRO A 336 -20.14 27.70 16.47
CA PRO A 336 -19.63 27.84 15.11
C PRO A 336 -20.68 27.46 14.06
N PHE A 337 -21.59 26.52 14.38
CA PHE A 337 -22.59 26.05 13.44
C PHE A 337 -23.87 26.90 13.38
N ALA A 338 -24.05 27.91 14.24
CA ALA A 338 -25.30 28.66 14.31
C ALA A 338 -25.62 29.39 12.98
N SER A 339 -24.62 30.03 12.37
CA SER A 339 -24.74 30.69 11.06
C SER A 339 -24.96 29.69 9.92
N ALA A 340 -24.38 28.49 10.04
CA ALA A 340 -24.60 27.39 9.09
C ALA A 340 -26.03 26.83 9.20
N PHE A 341 -26.55 26.67 10.42
CA PHE A 341 -27.93 26.25 10.66
C PHE A 341 -28.97 27.28 10.23
N ALA A 342 -28.65 28.58 10.30
CA ALA A 342 -29.52 29.63 9.75
C ALA A 342 -29.70 29.51 8.22
N GLN A 343 -28.69 29.01 7.51
CA GLN A 343 -28.75 28.77 6.06
C GLN A 343 -29.37 27.41 5.71
N LEU A 344 -29.48 26.49 6.67
CA LEU A 344 -29.92 25.12 6.44
C LEU A 344 -31.29 25.02 5.75
N PRO A 345 -32.34 25.79 6.10
CA PRO A 345 -33.64 25.70 5.42
C PRO A 345 -33.57 25.95 3.91
N ALA A 346 -32.74 26.90 3.46
CA ALA A 346 -32.55 27.17 2.04
C ALA A 346 -31.88 25.98 1.34
N PHE A 347 -30.83 25.42 1.94
CA PHE A 347 -30.16 24.22 1.44
C PHE A 347 -31.07 23.00 1.42
N VAL A 348 -31.92 22.83 2.44
CA VAL A 348 -32.90 21.73 2.51
C VAL A 348 -33.90 21.87 1.38
N GLY A 349 -34.34 23.08 1.06
CA GLY A 349 -35.22 23.35 -0.08
C GLY A 349 -34.61 22.88 -1.40
N ASP A 350 -33.37 23.26 -1.68
CA ASP A 350 -32.70 22.89 -2.94
C ASP A 350 -32.27 21.41 -2.97
N TRP A 351 -31.85 20.87 -1.84
CA TRP A 351 -31.57 19.45 -1.66
C TRP A 351 -32.82 18.60 -1.91
N LYS A 352 -33.98 19.01 -1.37
CA LYS A 352 -35.27 18.34 -1.57
C LYS A 352 -35.69 18.38 -3.04
N LYS A 353 -35.60 19.55 -3.70
CA LYS A 353 -35.87 19.66 -5.15
C LYS A 353 -35.00 18.72 -5.96
N LYS A 354 -33.70 18.64 -5.64
CA LYS A 354 -32.77 17.73 -6.31
C LYS A 354 -33.16 16.27 -6.09
N LEU A 355 -33.50 15.89 -4.87
CA LEU A 355 -33.91 14.51 -4.59
C LEU A 355 -35.25 14.17 -5.25
N ASP A 356 -36.20 15.11 -5.27
CA ASP A 356 -37.49 14.94 -5.96
C ASP A 356 -37.27 14.73 -7.47
N LEU A 357 -36.33 15.45 -8.10
CA LEU A 357 -35.95 15.22 -9.49
C LEU A 357 -35.34 13.83 -9.70
N GLU A 358 -34.37 13.44 -8.88
CA GLU A 358 -33.72 12.13 -8.95
C GLU A 358 -34.74 10.99 -8.76
N LEU A 359 -35.67 11.11 -7.81
CA LEU A 359 -36.73 10.13 -7.59
C LEU A 359 -37.73 10.12 -8.77
N THR A 360 -38.05 11.29 -9.34
CA THR A 360 -38.98 11.39 -10.48
C THR A 360 -38.41 10.71 -11.72
N GLU A 361 -37.11 10.84 -11.99
CA GLU A 361 -36.44 10.17 -13.11
C GLU A 361 -36.47 8.65 -13.00
N LEU A 362 -36.45 8.12 -11.77
CA LEU A 362 -36.54 6.69 -11.55
C LEU A 362 -37.96 6.15 -11.82
N VAL A 363 -39.02 6.96 -11.64
CA VAL A 363 -40.42 6.51 -11.79
C VAL A 363 -40.77 6.36 -13.27
N LYS A 364 -40.78 5.10 -13.74
CA LYS A 364 -41.28 4.72 -15.07
C LYS A 364 -42.73 4.25 -14.97
N ILE A 365 -43.66 5.03 -15.50
CA ILE A 365 -45.08 4.66 -15.60
C ILE A 365 -45.31 4.05 -17.00
N PRO A 366 -45.74 2.78 -17.13
CA PRO A 366 -46.16 2.18 -18.39
C PRO A 366 -47.31 2.96 -19.02
N SER A 367 -47.29 3.09 -20.33
CA SER A 367 -48.18 3.96 -21.11
C SER A 367 -49.62 3.41 -21.29
N CYS A 368 -49.95 2.24 -20.77
CA CYS A 368 -51.28 1.64 -20.92
C CYS A 368 -51.47 0.52 -19.88
N PHE A 369 -52.50 0.64 -19.04
CA PHE A 369 -53.01 -0.46 -18.24
C PHE A 369 -54.06 -1.22 -19.05
N SER A 370 -53.68 -2.33 -19.68
CA SER A 370 -54.66 -3.28 -20.21
C SER A 370 -55.03 -4.25 -19.08
N CYS A 371 -56.06 -3.94 -18.30
CA CYS A 371 -56.79 -4.99 -17.60
C CYS A 371 -57.43 -5.84 -18.70
N SER A 372 -56.82 -6.98 -19.03
CA SER A 372 -57.42 -7.98 -19.92
C SER A 372 -58.77 -8.39 -19.36
N GLU A 373 -59.79 -8.35 -20.22
CA GLU A 373 -61.24 -8.55 -19.97
C GLU A 373 -61.65 -9.93 -19.41
N GLU A 374 -60.79 -10.70 -18.73
CA GLU A 374 -61.10 -12.08 -18.29
C GLU A 374 -61.15 -12.29 -16.77
N LEU A 375 -61.63 -11.30 -16.00
CA LEU A 375 -61.93 -11.48 -14.56
C LEU A 375 -63.42 -11.23 -14.24
N THR A 376 -64.32 -11.76 -15.06
CA THR A 376 -65.75 -11.87 -14.69
C THR A 376 -65.98 -13.14 -13.88
N GLY A 377 -65.79 -13.05 -12.57
CA GLY A 377 -66.05 -14.15 -11.63
C GLY A 377 -66.59 -13.73 -10.25
N GLY A 378 -67.02 -12.47 -10.08
CA GLY A 378 -67.62 -12.00 -8.84
C GLY A 378 -68.69 -10.94 -9.10
N ARG A 379 -69.93 -11.23 -8.72
CA ARG A 379 -71.06 -10.29 -8.80
C ARG A 379 -70.75 -9.01 -8.00
N VAL A 380 -70.48 -7.92 -8.69
CA VAL A 380 -70.64 -6.56 -8.15
C VAL A 380 -72.08 -6.15 -8.42
N VAL A 381 -72.88 -5.97 -7.37
CA VAL A 381 -74.18 -5.30 -7.46
C VAL A 381 -73.89 -3.79 -7.52
N PRO A 382 -74.32 -3.06 -8.57
CA PRO A 382 -74.09 -1.62 -8.64
C PRO A 382 -75.06 -0.93 -7.68
N SER A 383 -74.53 -0.24 -6.67
CA SER A 383 -75.29 0.78 -5.94
C SER A 383 -74.70 2.15 -6.26
N GLY A 384 -75.57 3.00 -6.81
CA GLY A 384 -75.20 4.18 -7.57
C GLY A 384 -74.78 5.42 -6.78
N ASN A 385 -74.41 6.41 -7.59
CA ASN A 385 -74.26 7.84 -7.31
C ASN A 385 -73.10 8.26 -6.39
N ALA A 386 -71.98 8.60 -7.02
CA ALA A 386 -71.13 9.70 -6.55
C ALA A 386 -70.66 10.53 -7.75
N SER A 387 -71.23 11.72 -7.85
CA SER A 387 -70.94 12.74 -8.84
C SER A 387 -69.44 13.03 -8.95
N SER A 388 -68.93 13.00 -10.19
CA SER A 388 -67.59 13.48 -10.53
C SER A 388 -67.53 15.01 -10.38
N THR A 389 -67.15 15.50 -9.20
CA THR A 389 -66.62 16.85 -9.06
C THR A 389 -65.20 16.87 -9.62
N LYS A 390 -65.06 17.47 -10.80
CA LYS A 390 -63.78 17.87 -11.39
C LYS A 390 -63.09 18.84 -10.42
N SER A 391 -62.13 18.35 -9.63
CA SER A 391 -61.15 19.16 -8.93
C SER A 391 -59.81 19.00 -9.63
N SER A 392 -59.36 20.07 -10.27
CA SER A 392 -58.06 20.15 -10.93
C SER A 392 -56.94 20.07 -9.89
N GLN A 393 -56.10 19.04 -9.97
CA GLN A 393 -54.75 19.05 -9.42
C GLN A 393 -53.90 18.11 -10.30
N THR A 394 -53.02 18.69 -11.11
CA THR A 394 -51.96 17.93 -11.80
C THR A 394 -51.02 17.38 -10.74
N SER A 395 -51.26 16.15 -10.31
CA SER A 395 -50.42 15.45 -9.36
C SER A 395 -49.05 15.17 -9.99
N THR A 396 -47.96 15.45 -9.27
CA THR A 396 -46.61 15.11 -9.74
C THR A 396 -46.47 13.58 -9.81
N LYS A 397 -45.73 13.03 -10.78
CA LYS A 397 -45.58 11.57 -10.98
C LYS A 397 -45.24 10.80 -9.69
N LEU A 398 -44.57 11.44 -8.73
CA LEU A 398 -44.21 10.89 -7.42
C LEU A 398 -45.40 10.65 -6.48
N GLN A 399 -46.46 11.45 -6.60
CA GLN A 399 -47.63 11.39 -5.72
C GLN A 399 -48.63 10.30 -6.11
N LEU A 400 -48.47 9.70 -7.30
CA LEU A 400 -49.30 8.59 -7.76
C LEU A 400 -49.14 7.38 -6.83
N ALA A 401 -50.24 6.71 -6.51
CA ALA A 401 -50.23 5.51 -5.67
C ALA A 401 -49.46 4.34 -6.31
N CYS A 402 -49.26 4.36 -7.63
CA CYS A 402 -48.41 3.41 -8.36
C CYS A 402 -46.90 3.73 -8.28
N ALA A 403 -46.51 4.93 -7.85
CA ALA A 403 -45.11 5.35 -7.76
C ALA A 403 -44.48 4.86 -6.44
N LEU A 404 -44.20 3.56 -6.38
CA LEU A 404 -43.71 2.87 -5.18
C LEU A 404 -42.20 2.60 -5.21
N PHE A 405 -41.55 2.73 -4.06
CA PHE A 405 -40.12 2.56 -3.88
C PHE A 405 -39.83 1.34 -2.99
N CYS A 406 -38.90 0.47 -3.40
CA CYS A 406 -38.62 -0.79 -2.70
C CYS A 406 -37.17 -0.91 -2.22
N LYS A 407 -36.97 -1.41 -1.00
CA LYS A 407 -35.65 -1.79 -0.47
C LYS A 407 -35.74 -2.96 0.50
N ALA A 408 -34.95 -4.00 0.24
CA ALA A 408 -34.74 -5.21 1.05
C ALA A 408 -35.98 -6.08 1.35
N ASN A 409 -37.19 -5.51 1.48
CA ASN A 409 -38.53 -6.11 1.44
C ASN A 409 -39.66 -5.10 1.77
N ASN A 410 -39.32 -3.86 2.13
CA ASN A 410 -40.30 -2.82 2.43
C ASN A 410 -40.66 -2.01 1.18
N ILE A 411 -41.92 -1.58 1.11
CA ILE A 411 -42.49 -0.74 0.05
C ILE A 411 -42.85 0.59 0.67
N PHE A 412 -42.47 1.68 0.01
CA PHE A 412 -42.71 3.04 0.46
C PHE A 412 -43.34 3.85 -0.67
N ALA A 413 -44.36 4.63 -0.34
CA ALA A 413 -44.89 5.66 -1.22
C ALA A 413 -44.15 6.99 -1.01
N TYR A 414 -44.37 7.98 -1.86
CA TYR A 414 -43.97 9.35 -1.55
C TYR A 414 -44.97 9.98 -0.57
N PRO A 415 -44.54 10.74 0.47
CA PRO A 415 -43.16 11.04 0.88
C PRO A 415 -42.56 10.01 1.86
N GLU A 416 -43.22 8.89 2.15
CA GLU A 416 -42.76 7.87 3.12
C GLU A 416 -41.39 7.27 2.78
N VAL A 417 -41.00 7.24 1.51
CA VAL A 417 -39.67 6.79 1.03
C VAL A 417 -38.54 7.51 1.75
N PHE A 418 -38.78 8.73 2.21
CA PHE A 418 -37.83 9.48 2.99
C PHE A 418 -37.65 8.97 4.42
N SER A 419 -38.69 8.40 5.05
CA SER A 419 -38.61 7.82 6.41
C SER A 419 -37.69 6.58 6.47
N MET A 420 -37.45 5.93 5.32
CA MET A 420 -36.46 4.87 5.16
C MET A 420 -35.03 5.38 5.39
N CYS A 421 -34.78 6.66 5.12
CA CYS A 421 -33.47 7.29 5.29
C CYS A 421 -33.09 7.48 6.77
N HIS A 422 -34.07 7.49 7.68
CA HIS A 422 -33.86 7.67 9.12
C HIS A 422 -33.82 6.36 9.93
N ARG A 423 -34.51 5.28 9.49
CA ARG A 423 -34.70 4.06 10.31
C ARG A 423 -33.57 3.02 10.29
N TYR A 424 -32.66 3.05 9.32
CA TYR A 424 -31.66 1.98 9.11
C TYR A 424 -30.19 2.41 9.33
N SER A 425 -29.94 3.56 9.93
CA SER A 425 -28.59 4.15 10.05
C SER A 425 -28.15 4.39 11.49
N SER A 426 -28.54 3.54 12.43
CA SER A 426 -28.06 3.65 13.82
C SER A 426 -26.64 3.13 14.04
N ASN A 427 -26.06 2.35 13.11
CA ASN A 427 -24.76 1.71 13.32
C ASN A 427 -23.83 1.86 12.11
N SER A 428 -23.17 3.00 11.96
CA SER A 428 -21.77 3.09 11.48
C SER A 428 -21.41 4.56 11.23
N GLU A 429 -20.57 5.13 12.08
CA GLU A 429 -19.92 6.43 11.86
C GLU A 429 -18.93 6.41 10.67
N ASP A 430 -18.66 5.24 10.08
CA ASP A 430 -17.56 5.03 9.13
C ASP A 430 -17.94 4.64 7.69
N ASN A 431 -19.21 4.77 7.27
CA ASN A 431 -19.55 4.45 5.88
C ASN A 431 -20.09 5.67 5.12
N PRO A 432 -19.38 6.18 4.09
CA PRO A 432 -19.93 7.18 3.19
C PRO A 432 -21.04 6.50 2.38
N VAL A 433 -22.26 6.47 2.92
CA VAL A 433 -23.43 6.05 2.18
C VAL A 433 -23.57 7.02 1.01
N GLY A 434 -23.35 6.53 -0.21
CA GLY A 434 -23.60 7.27 -1.44
C GLY A 434 -25.05 7.78 -1.53
N PRO A 435 -25.40 8.51 -2.59
CA PRO A 435 -26.75 9.05 -2.74
C PRO A 435 -27.78 7.94 -2.51
N ILE A 436 -28.80 8.23 -1.70
CA ILE A 436 -29.88 7.31 -1.27
C ILE A 436 -30.41 6.49 -2.46
N VAL A 437 -30.42 7.12 -3.63
CA VAL A 437 -30.79 6.63 -4.96
C VAL A 437 -30.03 5.38 -5.42
N ASN A 438 -28.74 5.23 -5.09
CA ASN A 438 -27.89 4.11 -5.55
C ASN A 438 -28.24 2.75 -4.91
N LYS A 439 -29.17 2.71 -3.94
CA LYS A 439 -29.65 1.48 -3.30
C LYS A 439 -31.17 1.28 -3.41
N LEU A 440 -31.85 2.13 -4.19
CA LEU A 440 -33.27 2.00 -4.49
C LEU A 440 -33.43 1.24 -5.81
N TYR A 441 -34.26 0.21 -5.80
CA TYR A 441 -34.77 -0.37 -7.04
C TYR A 441 -36.22 0.06 -7.18
N ILE A 442 -36.57 0.63 -8.32
CA ILE A 442 -37.97 0.86 -8.66
C ILE A 442 -38.50 -0.43 -9.26
N THR A 443 -39.30 -1.13 -8.46
CA THR A 443 -40.23 -2.12 -8.97
C THR A 443 -41.52 -1.38 -9.27
N PHE A 444 -41.76 -1.12 -10.56
CA PHE A 444 -43.11 -0.86 -11.01
C PHE A 444 -43.93 -2.13 -10.68
N MET A 445 -44.82 -2.05 -9.71
CA MET A 445 -45.70 -3.17 -9.35
C MET A 445 -47.00 -3.01 -10.13
N GLU A 446 -47.20 -3.83 -11.17
CA GLU A 446 -48.51 -4.01 -11.82
C GLU A 446 -49.59 -4.35 -10.79
N GLU A 447 -49.19 -5.00 -9.70
CA GLU A 447 -50.00 -5.35 -8.54
C GLU A 447 -50.62 -4.11 -7.86
N ALA A 448 -49.89 -2.99 -7.80
CA ALA A 448 -50.41 -1.75 -7.22
C ALA A 448 -51.55 -1.17 -8.05
N ALA A 449 -51.43 -1.23 -9.38
CA ALA A 449 -52.49 -0.79 -10.29
C ALA A 449 -53.74 -1.67 -10.18
N CYS A 450 -53.57 -2.99 -10.06
CA CYS A 450 -54.68 -3.92 -9.80
C CYS A 450 -55.39 -3.58 -8.48
N ILE A 451 -54.66 -3.29 -7.41
CA ILE A 451 -55.25 -2.92 -6.10
C ILE A 451 -56.03 -1.60 -6.19
N ILE A 452 -55.47 -0.59 -6.88
CA ILE A 452 -56.14 0.71 -7.08
C ILE A 452 -57.43 0.54 -7.88
N HIS A 453 -57.37 -0.26 -8.95
CA HIS A 453 -58.55 -0.58 -9.78
C HIS A 453 -59.62 -1.32 -8.98
N VAL A 454 -59.23 -2.33 -8.19
CA VAL A 454 -60.14 -3.05 -7.28
C VAL A 454 -60.80 -2.05 -6.33
N CYS A 455 -60.07 -1.09 -5.77
CA CYS A 455 -60.59 -0.01 -4.92
C CYS A 455 -61.55 0.99 -5.60
N GLY A 456 -61.72 0.88 -6.92
CA GLY A 456 -62.61 1.72 -7.74
C GLY A 456 -61.99 3.05 -8.14
N LEU A 457 -60.65 3.16 -8.15
CA LEU A 457 -59.92 4.35 -8.58
C LEU A 457 -59.14 4.07 -9.87
N ASP A 458 -58.81 5.12 -10.62
CA ASP A 458 -58.01 5.00 -11.85
C ASP A 458 -56.50 5.00 -11.51
N PRO A 459 -55.76 3.91 -11.81
CA PRO A 459 -54.32 3.79 -11.54
C PRO A 459 -53.44 4.89 -12.15
N ASN A 460 -53.89 5.56 -13.22
CA ASN A 460 -53.12 6.60 -13.90
C ASN A 460 -53.14 7.95 -13.16
N VAL A 461 -54.10 8.17 -12.27
CA VAL A 461 -54.33 9.48 -11.63
C VAL A 461 -54.49 9.39 -10.10
N ALA A 462 -54.81 8.20 -9.57
CA ALA A 462 -55.01 8.02 -8.14
C ALA A 462 -53.73 8.30 -7.36
N THR A 463 -53.83 9.18 -6.36
CA THR A 463 -52.73 9.51 -5.46
C THR A 463 -52.75 8.61 -4.22
N VAL A 464 -51.63 8.60 -3.49
CA VAL A 464 -51.51 7.96 -2.18
C VAL A 464 -52.59 8.46 -1.22
N ASP A 465 -52.83 9.78 -1.23
CA ASP A 465 -53.87 10.42 -0.43
C ASP A 465 -55.28 9.95 -0.81
N ASP A 466 -55.55 9.73 -2.10
CA ASP A 466 -56.86 9.23 -2.55
C ASP A 466 -57.12 7.81 -2.03
N MET A 467 -56.11 6.94 -2.09
CA MET A 467 -56.18 5.57 -1.54
C MET A 467 -56.36 5.56 -0.02
N ASP A 468 -55.70 6.49 0.68
CA ASP A 468 -55.81 6.65 2.12
C ASP A 468 -57.16 7.17 2.57
N ARG A 469 -57.69 8.20 1.90
CA ARG A 469 -59.04 8.71 2.14
C ARG A 469 -60.10 7.67 1.82
N ARG A 470 -59.89 6.88 0.76
CA ARG A 470 -60.79 5.77 0.41
C ARG A 470 -60.84 4.71 1.50
N ASN A 471 -59.70 4.47 2.18
CA ASN A 471 -59.57 3.56 3.33
C ASN A 471 -60.21 2.18 3.09
N ALA A 472 -60.09 1.68 1.86
CA ALA A 472 -60.71 0.42 1.46
C ALA A 472 -60.13 -0.76 2.26
N ARG A 473 -61.00 -1.72 2.57
CA ARG A 473 -60.67 -2.94 3.31
C ARG A 473 -60.71 -4.13 2.36
N LEU A 474 -59.53 -4.68 2.11
CA LEU A 474 -59.29 -5.73 1.12
C LEU A 474 -59.12 -7.08 1.81
N ARG A 475 -59.61 -8.14 1.16
CA ARG A 475 -59.47 -9.53 1.60
C ARG A 475 -58.83 -10.36 0.49
N CYS A 476 -57.80 -11.14 0.85
CA CYS A 476 -57.21 -12.13 -0.04
C CYS A 476 -58.11 -13.38 -0.10
N LEU A 477 -58.36 -13.91 -1.31
CA LEU A 477 -59.16 -15.11 -1.51
C LEU A 477 -58.32 -16.39 -1.73
N TRP A 478 -57.00 -16.28 -1.79
CA TRP A 478 -56.13 -17.42 -2.10
C TRP A 478 -55.97 -18.41 -0.92
N ASP A 479 -56.11 -17.92 0.31
CA ASP A 479 -56.02 -18.74 1.52
C ASP A 479 -57.40 -18.96 2.14
N ALA A 480 -57.94 -20.17 1.97
CA ALA A 480 -58.83 -20.74 2.96
C ALA A 480 -58.62 -22.26 3.02
N PRO A 481 -58.57 -22.91 4.21
CA PRO A 481 -58.95 -22.40 5.53
C PRO A 481 -57.99 -22.87 6.65
N LYS A 482 -57.03 -22.05 7.10
CA LYS A 482 -56.48 -22.16 8.49
C LYS A 482 -56.09 -20.78 9.02
N SER A 483 -56.90 -20.30 9.96
CA SER A 483 -56.70 -19.16 10.89
C SER A 483 -56.48 -17.75 10.30
N PHE A 484 -57.47 -16.90 10.55
CA PHE A 484 -57.57 -15.44 10.34
C PHE A 484 -58.02 -14.94 8.95
N ASN A 485 -59.28 -14.50 8.88
CA ASN A 485 -59.78 -13.60 7.82
C ASN A 485 -59.04 -12.26 7.92
N LEU A 486 -57.83 -12.18 7.35
CA LEU A 486 -57.01 -10.97 7.44
C LEU A 486 -57.61 -9.87 6.55
N VAL A 487 -58.27 -8.89 7.18
CA VAL A 487 -58.76 -7.69 6.52
C VAL A 487 -57.62 -6.66 6.53
N MET A 488 -57.14 -6.28 5.36
CA MET A 488 -55.97 -5.42 5.20
C MET A 488 -56.33 -4.10 4.51
N ASN A 489 -55.55 -3.05 4.79
CA ASN A 489 -55.55 -1.84 3.95
C ASN A 489 -54.63 -2.06 2.73
N TRP A 490 -54.70 -1.15 1.77
CA TRP A 490 -53.93 -1.25 0.52
C TRP A 490 -52.41 -1.31 0.75
N ARG A 491 -51.87 -0.61 1.76
CA ARG A 491 -50.45 -0.66 2.14
C ARG A 491 -50.01 -2.03 2.65
N ASN A 492 -50.82 -2.66 3.51
CA ASN A 492 -50.53 -3.99 4.07
C ASN A 492 -50.65 -5.08 3.01
N VAL A 493 -51.58 -4.93 2.05
CA VAL A 493 -51.66 -5.82 0.89
C VAL A 493 -50.37 -5.74 0.09
N LEU A 494 -49.85 -4.55 -0.18
CA LEU A 494 -48.58 -4.38 -0.91
C LEU A 494 -47.37 -4.98 -0.15
N ALA A 495 -47.30 -4.80 1.17
CA ALA A 495 -46.17 -5.28 1.99
C ALA A 495 -46.09 -6.82 2.13
N GLY A 496 -47.21 -7.54 2.00
CA GLY A 496 -47.29 -8.99 2.19
C GLY A 496 -46.81 -9.79 0.98
N LYS A 497 -45.49 -9.88 0.73
CA LYS A 497 -44.91 -10.65 -0.40
C LYS A 497 -45.28 -12.15 -0.43
N GLU A 498 -45.63 -12.75 0.70
CA GLU A 498 -45.98 -14.18 0.79
C GLU A 498 -47.27 -14.54 0.04
N HIS A 499 -48.13 -13.54 -0.26
CA HIS A 499 -49.37 -13.75 -1.03
C HIS A 499 -49.21 -13.55 -2.55
N PHE A 500 -48.02 -13.20 -3.06
CA PHE A 500 -47.79 -12.87 -4.48
C PHE A 500 -46.80 -13.80 -5.23
N PRO A 501 -46.91 -15.14 -5.18
CA PRO A 501 -46.12 -15.98 -6.08
C PRO A 501 -46.77 -16.01 -7.49
N ARG A 502 -46.24 -15.18 -8.41
CA ARG A 502 -46.35 -15.36 -9.89
C ARG A 502 -47.75 -15.53 -10.51
N ALA A 503 -48.79 -14.85 -10.02
CA ALA A 503 -50.14 -15.01 -10.56
C ALA A 503 -50.57 -13.87 -11.52
N LYS A 504 -50.91 -14.25 -12.76
CA LYS A 504 -51.62 -13.42 -13.75
C LYS A 504 -53.08 -13.07 -13.36
N SER A 505 -53.47 -13.23 -12.10
CA SER A 505 -54.84 -12.98 -11.63
C SER A 505 -54.89 -12.81 -10.11
N LEU A 506 -55.01 -11.56 -9.65
CA LEU A 506 -55.33 -11.24 -8.26
C LEU A 506 -56.86 -11.29 -8.06
N ASN A 507 -57.35 -12.28 -7.32
CA ASN A 507 -58.74 -12.32 -6.87
C ASN A 507 -58.87 -11.63 -5.50
N LEU A 508 -58.99 -10.30 -5.52
CA LEU A 508 -59.31 -9.47 -4.35
C LEU A 508 -60.79 -9.09 -4.39
N VAL A 509 -61.50 -9.19 -3.26
CA VAL A 509 -62.90 -8.73 -3.15
C VAL A 509 -62.96 -7.52 -2.24
N LEU A 510 -63.67 -6.48 -2.68
CA LEU A 510 -63.98 -5.33 -1.82
C LEU A 510 -65.01 -5.72 -0.77
N GLY A 511 -64.63 -5.59 0.50
CA GLY A 511 -65.60 -5.51 1.59
C GLY A 511 -65.97 -4.06 1.82
N LEU A 512 -67.07 -3.57 1.25
CA LEU A 512 -67.69 -2.33 1.71
C LEU A 512 -68.40 -2.64 3.04
N LEU A 513 -67.70 -2.46 4.15
CA LEU A 513 -68.38 -2.24 5.43
C LEU A 513 -68.84 -0.78 5.41
N GLU A 514 -70.15 -0.58 5.27
CA GLU A 514 -70.75 0.73 5.58
C GLU A 514 -70.29 1.16 6.97
N PRO A 515 -70.00 2.46 7.19
CA PRO A 515 -69.72 2.97 8.52
C PRO A 515 -71.04 3.01 9.31
N ARG A 516 -71.53 1.85 9.73
CA ARG A 516 -72.45 1.80 10.86
C ARG A 516 -71.60 1.89 12.11
N LEU A 517 -71.53 3.10 12.64
CA LEU A 517 -71.26 3.33 14.06
C LEU A 517 -72.29 2.53 14.87
N THR A 518 -72.00 1.26 15.15
CA THR A 518 -72.62 0.55 16.26
C THR A 518 -71.59 0.52 17.39
N LEU A 519 -71.80 1.44 18.33
CA LEU A 519 -71.29 1.37 19.69
C LEU A 519 -71.70 0.02 20.32
N CYS A 520 -70.78 -0.93 20.39
CA CYS A 520 -70.74 -2.01 21.37
C CYS A 520 -69.25 -2.18 21.70
N GLY A 521 -68.75 -1.88 22.89
CA GLY A 521 -69.27 -2.27 24.20
C GLY A 521 -68.57 -3.57 24.61
N HIS A 522 -67.68 -3.48 25.62
CA HIS A 522 -66.81 -4.52 26.21
C HIS A 522 -65.47 -4.75 25.49
N GLY A 523 -64.30 -4.72 26.13
CA GLY A 523 -63.95 -4.56 27.54
C GLY A 523 -62.57 -5.19 27.77
N TRP A 524 -61.61 -4.35 28.15
CA TRP A 524 -60.22 -4.60 28.57
C TRP A 524 -59.20 -5.00 27.50
#